data_AF-A0A176ZI28-F1
#
_entry.id   AF-A0A176ZI28-F1
#
_cell.length_a   1.000
_cell.length_b   1.000
_cell.length_c   1.000
_cell.angle_alpha   90.00
_cell.angle_beta   90.00
_cell.angle_gamma   90.00
#
_symmetry.space_group_name_H-M   'P 1'
#
loop_
_entity.id
_entity.type
_entity.pdbx_description
1 polymer ?
#
loop_
_entity_poly.entity_id
_entity_poly.type
_entity_poly.pdbx_seq_one_letter_code
_entity_poly.pdbx_strand_id
1 'polypeptide(L)'
;MLDAGAIVTTFDASVAINVNRENNAWKGDVKFLRADIYEIPVPDGSFDFVFCYGVIQHLPDAEKAVRSLVSKLKPGGRISIDHYLKTSALDPFNQPKYFWRRWTVGMEPDKLLHIIRAYMPFWLPINTLIQRIPYFGPKIAALTMIPCWNYLRSGLNRQQRLEWAILDTFDALSPVYDTPRTLEEVRELIARCEGLTEISVFYGSNGVVANAVKR
;
A
#
# COMPACT_ATOMS: atom_id res chain seq x y z
N MET A 1 -3.60 18.15 0.41
CA MET A 1 -4.71 18.29 -0.56
C MET A 1 -5.77 19.22 -0.02
N LEU A 2 -6.41 18.90 1.11
CA LEU A 2 -7.40 19.79 1.75
C LEU A 2 -6.82 21.17 2.10
N ASP A 3 -5.63 21.22 2.69
CA ASP A 3 -4.93 22.50 2.99
C ASP A 3 -4.61 23.34 1.74
N ALA A 4 -4.61 22.71 0.56
CA ALA A 4 -4.41 23.39 -0.72
C ALA A 4 -5.75 23.81 -1.38
N GLY A 5 -6.88 23.67 -0.68
CA GLY A 5 -8.22 24.05 -1.16
C GLY A 5 -8.90 23.04 -2.09
N ALA A 6 -8.39 21.81 -2.19
CA ALA A 6 -9.02 20.78 -3.03
C ALA A 6 -10.33 20.26 -2.41
N ILE A 7 -11.33 20.00 -3.26
CA ILE A 7 -12.52 19.21 -2.92
C ILE A 7 -12.16 17.74 -3.10
N VAL A 8 -12.22 16.95 -2.03
CA VAL A 8 -11.69 15.58 -2.04
C VAL A 8 -12.83 14.57 -1.96
N THR A 9 -12.86 13.62 -2.89
CA THR A 9 -13.64 12.38 -2.70
C THR A 9 -12.66 11.26 -2.40
N THR A 10 -12.85 10.57 -1.27
CA THR A 10 -12.07 9.39 -0.86
C THR A 10 -12.98 8.18 -0.74
N PHE A 11 -12.46 7.00 -1.08
CA PHE A 11 -13.21 5.76 -0.97
C PHE A 11 -12.34 4.60 -0.53
N ASP A 12 -12.97 3.63 0.12
CA ASP A 12 -12.38 2.35 0.52
C ASP A 12 -13.48 1.29 0.57
N ALA A 13 -13.18 0.04 0.22
CA ALA A 13 -14.18 -1.04 0.27
C ALA A 13 -14.47 -1.49 1.72
N SER A 14 -13.50 -1.31 2.61
CA SER A 14 -13.50 -1.78 3.99
C SER A 14 -14.14 -0.78 4.96
N VAL A 15 -14.16 -1.15 6.23
CA VAL A 15 -14.58 -0.26 7.33
C VAL A 15 -13.60 0.89 7.59
N ALA A 16 -12.40 0.86 7.00
CA ALA A 16 -11.41 1.93 7.13
C ALA A 16 -11.95 3.29 6.69
N ILE A 17 -12.92 3.33 5.78
CA ILE A 17 -13.58 4.58 5.38
C ILE A 17 -14.30 5.29 6.54
N ASN A 18 -14.82 4.54 7.52
CA ASN A 18 -15.47 5.12 8.70
C ASN A 18 -14.44 5.80 9.61
N VAL A 19 -13.30 5.13 9.83
CA VAL A 19 -12.18 5.68 10.61
C VAL A 19 -11.58 6.89 9.91
N ASN A 20 -11.45 6.86 8.58
CA ASN A 20 -11.03 8.01 7.79
C ASN A 20 -11.98 9.20 7.98
N ARG A 21 -13.30 8.96 7.92
CA ARG A 21 -14.31 9.99 8.17
C ARG A 21 -14.18 10.58 9.57
N GLU A 22 -14.07 9.76 10.61
CA GLU A 22 -13.90 10.23 11.99
C GLU A 22 -12.66 11.12 12.14
N ASN A 23 -11.56 10.75 11.50
CA ASN A 23 -10.28 11.47 11.60
C ASN A 23 -10.23 12.76 10.76
N ASN A 24 -10.99 12.85 9.67
CA ASN A 24 -10.77 13.88 8.64
C ASN A 24 -12.02 14.66 8.21
N ALA A 25 -13.24 14.30 8.62
CA ALA A 25 -14.46 14.98 8.17
C ALA A 25 -14.53 16.47 8.54
N TRP A 26 -13.79 16.90 9.55
CA TRP A 26 -13.75 18.28 10.03
C TRP A 26 -12.67 19.14 9.35
N LYS A 27 -11.88 18.57 8.43
CA LYS A 27 -10.70 19.24 7.83
C LYS A 27 -10.97 19.99 6.51
N GLY A 28 -12.18 19.94 5.97
CA GLY A 28 -12.53 20.62 4.72
C GLY A 28 -13.67 19.96 3.95
N ASP A 29 -13.77 20.26 2.65
CA ASP A 29 -14.75 19.64 1.76
C ASP A 29 -14.27 18.26 1.31
N VAL A 30 -14.69 17.24 2.07
CA VAL A 30 -14.36 15.84 1.83
C VAL A 30 -15.59 14.94 1.83
N LYS A 31 -15.70 14.11 0.79
CA LYS A 31 -16.74 13.09 0.64
C LYS A 31 -16.14 11.71 0.86
N PHE A 32 -16.83 10.90 1.65
CA PHE A 32 -16.40 9.54 2.01
C PHE A 32 -17.35 8.53 1.40
N LEU A 33 -16.82 7.61 0.59
CA LEU A 33 -17.60 6.58 -0.09
C LEU A 33 -17.10 5.19 0.32
N ARG A 34 -18.00 4.33 0.76
CA ARG A 34 -17.68 2.89 0.83
C ARG A 34 -17.91 2.29 -0.55
N ALA A 35 -16.85 1.91 -1.24
CA ALA A 35 -16.95 1.47 -2.63
C ALA A 35 -15.85 0.49 -3.00
N ASP A 36 -16.18 -0.43 -3.91
CA ASP A 36 -15.19 -1.24 -4.62
C ASP A 36 -14.54 -0.39 -5.72
N ILE A 37 -13.22 -0.51 -5.88
CA ILE A 37 -12.47 0.19 -6.94
C ILE A 37 -12.93 -0.20 -8.34
N TYR A 38 -13.53 -1.37 -8.52
CA TYR A 38 -14.13 -1.81 -9.78
C TYR A 38 -15.49 -1.16 -10.07
N GLU A 39 -16.15 -0.59 -9.05
CA GLU A 39 -17.51 -0.04 -9.13
C GLU A 39 -17.63 1.24 -8.29
N ILE A 40 -16.83 2.25 -8.62
CA ILE A 40 -16.82 3.53 -7.88
C ILE A 40 -18.12 4.30 -8.20
N PRO A 41 -18.97 4.65 -7.21
CA PRO A 41 -20.30 5.22 -7.40
C PRO A 41 -20.25 6.73 -7.67
N VAL A 42 -19.47 7.11 -8.68
CA VAL A 42 -19.30 8.49 -9.15
C VAL A 42 -19.34 8.51 -10.68
N PRO A 43 -19.88 9.57 -11.30
CA PRO A 43 -19.87 9.69 -12.75
C PRO A 43 -18.45 9.65 -13.33
N ASP A 44 -18.31 9.12 -14.53
CA ASP A 44 -17.05 9.23 -15.28
C ASP A 44 -16.75 10.70 -15.59
N GLY A 45 -15.47 11.06 -15.74
CA GLY A 45 -15.10 12.45 -16.01
C GLY A 45 -15.32 13.41 -14.84
N SER A 46 -15.33 12.93 -13.60
CA SER A 46 -15.61 13.76 -12.42
C SER A 46 -14.38 14.46 -11.84
N PHE A 47 -13.19 13.89 -12.01
CA PHE A 47 -12.00 14.33 -11.27
C PHE A 47 -10.90 14.91 -12.15
N ASP A 48 -10.28 15.99 -11.67
CA ASP A 48 -9.07 16.57 -12.24
C ASP A 48 -7.81 15.78 -11.85
N PHE A 49 -7.81 15.16 -10.66
CA PHE A 49 -6.71 14.37 -10.13
C PHE A 49 -7.21 13.07 -9.48
N VAL A 50 -6.50 11.96 -9.71
CA VAL A 50 -6.73 10.67 -9.04
C VAL A 50 -5.41 10.16 -8.45
N PHE A 51 -5.45 9.73 -7.19
CA PHE A 51 -4.33 9.13 -6.48
C PHE A 51 -4.74 7.75 -5.98
N CYS A 52 -3.90 6.73 -6.19
CA CYS A 52 -4.13 5.37 -5.68
C CYS A 52 -2.82 4.74 -5.24
N TYR A 53 -2.58 4.69 -3.93
CA TYR A 53 -1.32 4.21 -3.35
C TYR A 53 -1.59 3.08 -2.37
N GLY A 54 -0.78 2.02 -2.40
CA GLY A 54 -0.90 0.91 -1.47
C GLY A 54 -2.08 -0.03 -1.77
N VAL A 55 -2.71 0.06 -2.95
CA VAL A 55 -3.96 -0.67 -3.24
C VAL A 55 -3.81 -1.70 -4.35
N ILE A 56 -3.31 -1.31 -5.52
CA ILE A 56 -3.52 -2.08 -6.77
C ILE A 56 -2.88 -3.47 -6.73
N GLN A 57 -1.73 -3.60 -6.08
CA GLN A 57 -1.06 -4.88 -5.86
C GLN A 57 -1.87 -5.89 -5.03
N HIS A 58 -2.88 -5.43 -4.29
CA HIS A 58 -3.77 -6.25 -3.46
C HIS A 58 -5.07 -6.62 -4.15
N LEU A 59 -5.20 -6.30 -5.44
CA LEU A 59 -6.39 -6.57 -6.23
C LEU A 59 -6.18 -7.78 -7.15
N PRO A 60 -7.27 -8.54 -7.44
CA PRO A 60 -7.20 -9.67 -8.37
C PRO A 60 -6.90 -9.24 -9.81
N ASP A 61 -7.42 -8.08 -10.22
CA ASP A 61 -7.24 -7.52 -11.57
C ASP A 61 -6.78 -6.06 -11.48
N ALA A 62 -5.46 -5.87 -11.58
CA ALA A 62 -4.84 -4.55 -11.55
C ALA A 62 -5.23 -3.69 -12.77
N GLU A 63 -5.40 -4.31 -13.94
CA GLU A 63 -5.68 -3.58 -15.18
C GLU A 63 -7.10 -3.01 -15.18
N LYS A 64 -8.09 -3.83 -14.79
CA LYS A 64 -9.47 -3.36 -14.60
C LYS A 64 -9.55 -2.26 -13.55
N ALA A 65 -8.76 -2.35 -12.48
CA ALA A 65 -8.74 -1.33 -11.43
C ALA A 65 -8.20 0.01 -11.95
N VAL A 66 -7.08 -0.02 -12.70
CA VAL A 66 -6.52 1.18 -13.34
C VAL A 66 -7.51 1.77 -14.34
N ARG A 67 -8.15 0.95 -15.20
CA ARG A 67 -9.16 1.43 -16.15
C ARG A 67 -10.36 2.09 -15.45
N SER A 68 -10.84 1.51 -14.35
CA SER A 68 -11.90 2.10 -13.52
C SER A 68 -11.50 3.47 -12.98
N LEU A 69 -10.29 3.60 -12.43
CA LEU A 69 -9.78 4.90 -11.96
C LEU A 69 -9.65 5.94 -13.09
N VAL A 70 -9.13 5.52 -14.25
CA VAL A 70 -8.97 6.37 -15.43
C VAL A 70 -10.33 6.82 -15.98
N SER A 71 -11.39 6.00 -15.90
CA SER A 71 -12.73 6.41 -16.35
C SER A 71 -13.22 7.63 -15.55
N LYS A 72 -12.85 7.73 -14.27
CA LYS A 72 -13.28 8.83 -13.38
C LYS A 72 -12.55 10.14 -13.62
N LEU A 73 -11.43 10.15 -14.33
CA LEU A 73 -10.73 11.38 -14.73
C LEU A 73 -11.47 12.13 -15.84
N LYS A 74 -11.46 13.45 -15.80
CA LYS A 74 -11.78 14.33 -16.94
C LYS A 74 -10.74 14.17 -18.05
N PRO A 75 -11.06 14.49 -19.32
CA PRO A 75 -10.03 14.76 -20.34
C PRO A 75 -9.04 15.82 -19.81
N GLY A 76 -7.74 15.57 -19.95
CA GLY A 76 -6.66 16.37 -19.36
C GLY A 76 -6.41 16.14 -17.86
N GLY A 77 -7.23 15.32 -17.19
CA GLY A 77 -7.05 14.95 -15.79
C GLY A 77 -5.82 14.07 -15.57
N ARG A 78 -5.25 14.11 -14.37
CA ARG A 78 -3.98 13.43 -14.05
C ARG A 78 -4.17 12.31 -13.03
N ILE A 79 -3.44 11.22 -13.22
CA ILE A 79 -3.42 10.09 -12.29
C ILE A 79 -2.01 9.80 -11.80
N SER A 80 -1.92 9.42 -10.53
CA SER A 80 -0.71 8.85 -9.94
C SER A 80 -1.07 7.59 -9.15
N ILE A 81 -0.39 6.50 -9.47
CA ILE A 81 -0.54 5.22 -8.78
C ILE A 81 0.81 4.67 -8.36
N ASP A 82 0.85 3.81 -7.35
CA ASP A 82 2.03 3.00 -7.04
C ASP A 82 1.78 1.50 -7.18
N HIS A 83 2.87 0.75 -7.21
CA HIS A 83 2.92 -0.69 -6.99
C HIS A 83 4.13 -1.01 -6.12
N TYR A 84 3.99 -2.01 -5.26
CA TYR A 84 5.13 -2.55 -4.52
C TYR A 84 6.18 -3.12 -5.47
N LEU A 85 7.45 -2.82 -5.18
CA LEU A 85 8.56 -3.25 -6.02
C LEU A 85 8.80 -4.76 -5.87
N LYS A 86 8.80 -5.46 -7.00
CA LYS A 86 9.21 -6.85 -7.08
C LYS A 86 10.73 -6.96 -7.00
N THR A 87 11.22 -7.65 -5.99
CA THR A 87 12.65 -7.90 -5.79
C THR A 87 12.88 -9.38 -5.47
N SER A 88 14.02 -9.91 -5.92
CA SER A 88 14.53 -11.24 -5.58
C SER A 88 15.61 -11.19 -4.49
N ALA A 89 15.93 -9.99 -3.98
CA ALA A 89 16.95 -9.82 -2.96
C ALA A 89 16.56 -10.52 -1.65
N LEU A 90 17.57 -11.00 -0.92
CA LEU A 90 17.38 -11.47 0.45
C LEU A 90 17.19 -10.28 1.40
N ASP A 91 15.97 -10.09 1.91
CA ASP A 91 15.60 -8.95 2.74
C ASP A 91 14.73 -9.33 3.95
N PRO A 92 14.74 -8.53 5.02
CA PRO A 92 14.06 -8.91 6.27
C PRO A 92 12.53 -8.85 6.18
N PHE A 93 11.96 -8.40 5.06
CA PHE A 93 10.52 -8.21 4.89
C PHE A 93 9.91 -9.28 4.01
N ASN A 94 10.41 -9.44 2.78
CA ASN A 94 9.78 -10.31 1.77
C ASN A 94 9.90 -11.79 2.13
N GLN A 95 11.05 -12.25 2.64
CA GLN A 95 11.26 -13.67 2.94
C GLN A 95 10.33 -14.15 4.04
N PRO A 96 10.28 -13.51 5.24
CA PRO A 96 9.29 -13.86 6.24
C PRO A 96 7.86 -13.67 5.73
N LYS A 97 7.56 -12.58 5.02
CA LYS A 97 6.22 -12.30 4.47
C LYS A 97 5.71 -13.45 3.60
N TYR A 98 6.43 -13.80 2.53
CA TYR A 98 5.97 -14.85 1.62
C TYR A 98 6.06 -16.24 2.24
N PHE A 99 6.96 -16.45 3.21
CA PHE A 99 6.99 -17.68 3.99
C PHE A 99 5.71 -17.88 4.82
N TRP A 100 5.19 -16.83 5.45
CA TRP A 100 4.00 -16.94 6.33
C TRP A 100 2.67 -16.75 5.59
N ARG A 101 2.64 -16.00 4.48
CA ARG A 101 1.41 -15.75 3.71
C ARG A 101 0.68 -17.02 3.26
N ARG A 102 1.38 -18.13 3.06
CA ARG A 102 0.78 -19.45 2.78
C ARG A 102 -0.13 -19.98 3.89
N TRP A 103 -0.04 -19.47 5.11
CA TRP A 103 -0.92 -19.82 6.23
C TRP A 103 -1.75 -18.64 6.76
N THR A 104 -1.32 -17.39 6.53
CA THR A 104 -2.04 -16.21 7.01
C THR A 104 -3.13 -15.73 6.05
N VAL A 105 -3.02 -16.04 4.75
CA VAL A 105 -4.06 -15.68 3.77
C VAL A 105 -5.36 -16.42 4.12
N GLY A 106 -6.43 -15.64 4.36
CA GLY A 106 -7.74 -16.17 4.76
C GLY A 106 -7.91 -16.38 6.27
N MET A 107 -6.89 -16.10 7.08
CA MET A 107 -7.04 -16.03 8.53
C MET A 107 -7.97 -14.86 8.90
N GLU A 108 -8.80 -15.07 9.93
CA GLU A 108 -9.62 -13.99 10.47
C GLU A 108 -8.72 -12.82 10.93
N PRO A 109 -9.00 -11.57 10.49
CA PRO A 109 -8.17 -10.41 10.78
C PRO A 109 -7.84 -10.24 12.27
N ASP A 110 -8.82 -10.39 13.16
CA ASP A 110 -8.64 -10.22 14.59
C ASP A 110 -7.72 -11.28 15.19
N LYS A 111 -7.78 -12.52 14.70
CA LYS A 111 -6.88 -13.61 15.12
C LYS A 111 -5.45 -13.32 14.69
N LEU A 112 -5.24 -12.94 13.44
CA LEU A 112 -3.90 -12.61 12.92
C LEU A 112 -3.29 -11.44 13.69
N LEU A 113 -4.06 -10.36 13.88
CA LEU A 113 -3.63 -9.19 14.64
C LEU A 113 -3.32 -9.54 16.09
N HIS A 114 -4.11 -10.41 16.73
CA HIS A 114 -3.84 -10.88 18.09
C HIS A 114 -2.51 -11.64 18.18
N ILE A 115 -2.25 -12.56 17.25
CA ILE A 115 -0.97 -13.29 17.17
C ILE A 115 0.20 -12.30 17.03
N ILE A 116 0.09 -11.33 16.12
CA ILE A 116 1.14 -10.33 15.90
C ILE A 116 1.38 -9.49 17.16
N ARG A 117 0.31 -9.02 17.81
CA ARG A 117 0.40 -8.28 19.08
C ARG A 117 1.04 -9.09 20.19
N ALA A 118 0.86 -10.41 20.21
CA ALA A 118 1.44 -11.27 21.24
C ALA A 118 2.97 -11.40 21.12
N TYR A 119 3.51 -11.60 19.91
CA TYR A 119 4.96 -11.82 19.75
C TYR A 119 5.77 -10.53 19.53
N MET A 120 5.18 -9.48 18.94
CA MET A 120 5.93 -8.29 18.52
C MET A 120 6.67 -7.57 19.67
N PRO A 121 6.09 -7.41 20.89
CA PRO A 121 6.80 -6.76 22.01
C PRO A 121 8.08 -7.48 22.43
N PHE A 122 8.12 -8.81 22.28
CA PHE A 122 9.29 -9.63 22.55
C PHE A 122 10.27 -9.65 21.37
N TRP A 123 9.75 -9.79 20.14
CA TRP A 123 10.58 -9.95 18.94
C TRP A 123 11.22 -8.64 18.48
N LEU A 124 10.51 -7.51 18.54
CA LEU A 124 10.99 -6.23 18.00
C LEU A 124 12.33 -5.77 18.62
N PRO A 125 12.58 -5.90 19.95
CA PRO A 125 13.90 -5.65 20.53
C PRO A 125 15.00 -6.55 19.97
N ILE A 126 14.73 -7.85 19.78
CA ILE A 126 15.69 -8.83 19.25
C ILE A 126 16.00 -8.50 17.78
N ASN A 127 14.98 -8.32 16.97
CA ASN A 127 15.13 -7.91 15.58
C ASN A 127 15.86 -6.57 15.45
N THR A 128 15.64 -5.63 16.38
CA THR A 128 16.40 -4.37 16.45
C THR A 128 17.88 -4.61 16.69
N LEU A 129 18.25 -5.52 17.60
CA LEU A 129 19.65 -5.87 17.85
C LEU A 129 20.29 -6.49 16.62
N ILE A 130 19.59 -7.41 15.94
CA ILE A 130 20.05 -8.04 14.70
C ILE A 130 20.27 -6.99 13.60
N GLN A 131 19.30 -6.10 13.37
CA GLN A 131 19.36 -5.10 12.30
C GLN A 131 20.39 -3.98 12.54
N ARG A 132 20.94 -3.86 13.76
CA ARG A 132 22.06 -2.95 14.03
C ARG A 132 23.39 -3.45 13.47
N ILE A 133 23.52 -4.76 13.20
CA ILE A 133 24.73 -5.33 12.61
C ILE A 133 24.84 -4.85 11.15
N PRO A 134 25.87 -4.05 10.79
CA PRO A 134 26.01 -3.53 9.44
C PRO A 134 26.14 -4.66 8.41
N TYR A 135 25.53 -4.48 7.23
CA TYR A 135 25.54 -5.40 6.08
C TYR A 135 24.88 -6.78 6.30
N PHE A 136 25.17 -7.46 7.41
CA PHE A 136 24.69 -8.80 7.70
C PHE A 136 23.38 -8.84 8.47
N GLY A 137 23.10 -7.82 9.30
CA GLY A 137 21.89 -7.77 10.12
C GLY A 137 20.60 -8.02 9.34
N PRO A 138 20.33 -7.30 8.23
CA PRO A 138 19.14 -7.54 7.41
C PRO A 138 19.07 -8.97 6.83
N LYS A 139 20.20 -9.56 6.44
CA LYS A 139 20.26 -10.93 5.92
C LYS A 139 19.98 -11.96 7.03
N ILE A 140 20.54 -11.75 8.22
CA ILE A 140 20.27 -12.60 9.38
C ILE A 140 18.78 -12.53 9.74
N ALA A 141 18.21 -11.31 9.81
CA ALA A 141 16.78 -11.11 10.06
C ALA A 141 15.91 -11.82 9.02
N ALA A 142 16.25 -11.75 7.72
CA ALA A 142 15.57 -12.50 6.66
C ALA A 142 15.55 -14.02 6.92
N LEU A 143 16.64 -14.57 7.46
CA LEU A 143 16.78 -16.00 7.74
C LEU A 143 16.04 -16.46 9.01
N THR A 144 15.67 -15.54 9.92
CA THR A 144 14.86 -15.88 11.10
C THR A 144 13.45 -16.31 10.71
N MET A 145 12.99 -15.92 9.52
CA MET A 145 11.63 -16.11 9.04
C MET A 145 10.55 -15.53 9.97
N ILE A 146 10.86 -14.60 10.88
CA ILE A 146 9.85 -13.96 11.74
C ILE A 146 9.52 -12.57 11.18
N PRO A 147 8.29 -12.33 10.68
CA PRO A 147 7.89 -11.06 10.11
C PRO A 147 8.02 -9.91 11.10
N CYS A 148 8.66 -8.82 10.68
CA CYS A 148 8.79 -7.63 11.52
C CYS A 148 9.14 -6.38 10.68
N TRP A 149 8.14 -5.53 10.43
CA TRP A 149 8.35 -4.19 9.85
C TRP A 149 9.00 -3.25 10.87
N ASN A 150 10.33 -3.32 10.96
CA ASN A 150 11.09 -2.59 11.96
C ASN A 150 11.57 -1.23 11.46
N TYR A 151 10.94 -0.19 11.97
CA TYR A 151 11.27 1.21 11.69
C TYR A 151 12.48 1.73 12.48
N LEU A 152 13.57 0.96 12.55
CA LEU A 152 14.75 1.27 13.36
C LEU A 152 15.34 2.66 13.07
N ARG A 153 15.28 3.13 11.83
CA ARG A 153 15.92 4.38 11.36
C ARG A 153 14.93 5.52 11.08
N SER A 154 13.70 5.40 11.57
CA SER A 154 12.60 6.35 11.30
C SER A 154 12.54 7.57 12.22
N GLY A 155 13.31 7.57 13.33
CA GLY A 155 13.20 8.59 14.38
C GLY A 155 11.98 8.43 15.30
N LEU A 156 11.16 7.40 15.10
CA LEU A 156 10.00 7.12 15.96
C LEU A 156 10.42 6.72 17.38
N ASN A 157 9.58 7.07 18.36
CA ASN A 157 9.77 6.61 19.72
C ASN A 157 9.46 5.10 19.86
N ARG A 158 9.80 4.50 21.00
CA ARG A 158 9.66 3.04 21.22
C ARG A 158 8.21 2.56 21.04
N GLN A 159 7.23 3.32 21.53
CA GLN A 159 5.82 2.96 21.47
C GLN A 159 5.30 3.04 20.03
N GLN A 160 5.57 4.16 19.35
CA GLN A 160 5.22 4.35 17.95
C GLN A 160 5.83 3.26 17.06
N ARG A 161 7.10 2.94 17.27
CA ARG A 161 7.77 1.88 16.52
C ARG A 161 7.13 0.51 16.75
N LEU A 162 6.70 0.21 17.97
CA LEU A 162 6.01 -1.04 18.28
C LEU A 162 4.64 -1.08 17.58
N GLU A 163 3.87 -0.01 17.67
CA GLU A 163 2.56 0.09 17.01
C GLU A 163 2.67 -0.04 15.49
N TRP A 164 3.59 0.68 14.86
CA TRP A 164 3.83 0.60 13.42
C TRP A 164 4.32 -0.79 13.01
N ALA A 165 5.24 -1.38 13.77
CA ALA A 165 5.70 -2.73 13.48
C ALA A 165 4.56 -3.76 13.54
N ILE A 166 3.62 -3.62 14.48
CA ILE A 166 2.44 -4.48 14.58
C ILE A 166 1.54 -4.27 13.35
N LEU A 167 1.17 -3.02 13.05
CA LEU A 167 0.22 -2.69 12.01
C LEU A 167 0.75 -3.04 10.62
N ASP A 168 1.98 -2.68 10.29
CA ASP A 168 2.52 -2.94 8.95
C ASP A 168 2.87 -4.41 8.73
N THR A 169 3.23 -5.13 9.81
CA THR A 169 3.36 -6.60 9.72
C THR A 169 2.00 -7.25 9.49
N PHE A 170 0.94 -6.73 10.11
CA PHE A 170 -0.43 -7.18 9.85
C PHE A 170 -0.83 -6.90 8.39
N ASP A 171 -0.61 -5.68 7.90
CA ASP A 171 -0.92 -5.27 6.52
C ASP A 171 -0.10 -6.04 5.48
N ALA A 172 1.10 -6.50 5.81
CA ALA A 172 1.88 -7.34 4.91
C ALA A 172 1.33 -8.78 4.79
N LEU A 173 0.69 -9.29 5.85
CA LEU A 173 0.30 -10.69 5.99
C LEU A 173 -1.19 -10.96 5.75
N SER A 174 -2.04 -9.94 5.93
CA SER A 174 -3.51 -10.05 5.86
C SER A 174 -4.10 -10.03 4.45
N PRO A 175 -3.57 -9.31 3.44
CA PRO A 175 -4.22 -9.20 2.14
C PRO A 175 -4.25 -10.53 1.41
N VAL A 176 -5.36 -10.85 0.75
CA VAL A 176 -5.52 -12.08 -0.03
C VAL A 176 -4.55 -12.08 -1.23
N TYR A 177 -4.50 -10.98 -1.96
CA TYR A 177 -3.58 -10.80 -3.09
C TYR A 177 -2.39 -9.94 -2.68
N ASP A 178 -1.22 -10.25 -3.25
CA ASP A 178 -0.02 -9.43 -3.15
C ASP A 178 0.83 -9.70 -4.39
N THR A 179 0.73 -8.79 -5.35
CA THR A 179 1.33 -8.92 -6.68
C THR A 179 2.30 -7.77 -6.93
N PRO A 180 3.51 -7.80 -6.32
CA PRO A 180 4.51 -6.77 -6.58
C PRO A 180 4.95 -6.82 -8.05
N ARG A 181 5.36 -5.68 -8.58
CA ARG A 181 5.79 -5.53 -9.98
C ARG A 181 7.15 -4.86 -10.11
N THR A 182 7.88 -5.22 -11.15
CA THR A 182 9.07 -4.51 -11.61
C THR A 182 8.66 -3.20 -12.29
N LEU A 183 9.65 -2.32 -12.50
CA LEU A 183 9.42 -1.06 -13.20
C LEU A 183 8.84 -1.26 -14.61
N GLU A 184 9.32 -2.28 -15.34
CA GLU A 184 8.82 -2.59 -16.68
C GLU A 184 7.39 -3.16 -16.65
N GLU A 185 7.09 -4.08 -15.72
CA GLU A 185 5.73 -4.64 -15.58
C GLU A 185 4.68 -3.56 -15.23
N VAL A 186 5.07 -2.48 -14.53
CA VAL A 186 4.20 -1.32 -14.29
C VAL A 186 4.08 -0.44 -15.54
N ARG A 187 5.18 -0.21 -16.27
CA ARG A 187 5.16 0.54 -17.54
C ARG A 187 4.24 -0.12 -18.55
N GLU A 188 4.32 -1.43 -18.70
CA GLU A 188 3.44 -2.21 -19.58
C GLU A 188 1.97 -2.17 -19.13
N LEU A 189 1.70 -2.26 -17.82
CA LEU A 189 0.34 -2.17 -17.27
C LEU A 189 -0.34 -0.86 -17.68
N ILE A 190 0.37 0.25 -17.51
CA ILE A 190 -0.15 1.59 -17.84
C ILE A 190 -0.25 1.79 -19.35
N ALA A 191 0.72 1.30 -20.12
CA ALA A 191 0.70 1.39 -21.58
C ALA A 191 -0.48 0.63 -22.23
N ARG A 192 -0.98 -0.44 -21.58
CA ARG A 192 -2.19 -1.17 -22.03
C ARG A 192 -3.49 -0.40 -21.77
N CYS A 193 -3.48 0.58 -20.90
CA CYS A 193 -4.66 1.41 -20.62
C CYS A 193 -4.81 2.47 -21.71
N GLU A 194 -5.87 2.36 -22.50
CA GLU A 194 -6.17 3.31 -23.56
C GLU A 194 -6.51 4.70 -22.99
N GLY A 195 -6.26 5.74 -23.79
CA GLY A 195 -6.60 7.11 -23.41
C GLY A 195 -5.64 7.76 -22.41
N LEU A 196 -4.45 7.19 -22.19
CA LEU A 196 -3.39 7.84 -21.40
C LEU A 196 -2.29 8.45 -22.29
N THR A 197 -1.73 9.56 -21.83
CA THR A 197 -0.58 10.30 -22.41
C THR A 197 0.36 10.75 -21.30
N GLU A 198 1.53 11.28 -21.69
CA GLU A 198 2.52 11.82 -20.75
C GLU A 198 2.90 10.83 -19.63
N ILE A 199 3.01 9.54 -19.99
CA ILE A 199 3.26 8.46 -19.05
C ILE A 199 4.70 8.55 -18.53
N SER A 200 4.85 8.60 -17.21
CA SER A 200 6.14 8.57 -16.52
C SER A 200 6.12 7.50 -15.44
N VAL A 201 7.10 6.58 -15.48
CA VAL A 201 7.21 5.47 -14.54
C VAL A 201 8.61 5.45 -13.94
N PHE A 202 8.71 5.52 -12.62
CA PHE A 202 9.96 5.70 -11.89
C PHE A 202 9.89 5.07 -10.49
N TYR A 203 11.04 4.91 -9.82
CA TYR A 203 11.08 4.43 -8.44
C TYR A 203 10.64 5.52 -7.46
N GLY A 204 9.67 5.19 -6.61
CA GLY A 204 9.16 6.05 -5.54
C GLY A 204 9.44 5.45 -4.15
N SER A 205 8.85 6.06 -3.12
CA SER A 205 9.06 5.65 -1.73
C SER A 205 8.60 4.23 -1.42
N ASN A 206 7.44 3.81 -1.96
CA ASN A 206 6.83 2.50 -1.70
C ASN A 206 7.02 1.49 -2.84
N GLY A 207 7.91 1.78 -3.80
CA GLY A 207 8.21 0.88 -4.91
C GLY A 207 8.28 1.60 -6.25
N VAL A 208 7.35 1.31 -7.15
CA VAL A 208 7.28 1.91 -8.50
C VAL A 208 6.06 2.81 -8.57
N VAL A 209 6.26 4.05 -8.98
CA VAL A 209 5.19 5.04 -9.20
C VAL A 209 4.98 5.23 -10.69
N ALA A 210 3.72 5.31 -11.10
CA ALA A 210 3.32 5.67 -12.45
C ALA A 210 2.40 6.89 -12.44
N ASN A 211 2.79 7.90 -13.22
CA ASN A 211 2.02 9.10 -13.48
C ASN A 211 1.58 9.12 -14.94
N ALA A 212 0.37 9.59 -15.20
CA ALA A 212 -0.14 9.78 -16.56
C ALA A 212 -1.21 10.88 -16.61
N VAL A 213 -1.50 11.34 -17.83
CA VAL A 213 -2.58 12.29 -18.15
C VAL A 213 -3.61 11.57 -19.00
N LYS A 214 -4.91 11.80 -18.77
CA LYS A 214 -5.99 11.30 -19.62
C LYS A 214 -6.15 12.18 -20.86
N ARG A 215 -6.27 11.56 -22.03
CA ARG A 215 -6.58 12.24 -23.30
C ARG A 215 -7.98 12.87 -23.29
#